data_AF-A0A9X3GVB8-F1
#
_entry.id   AF-A0A9X3GVB8-F1
#
_cell.length_a   1.000
_cell.length_b   1.000
_cell.length_c   1.000
_cell.angle_alpha   90.00
_cell.angle_beta   90.00
_cell.angle_gamma   90.00
#
_symmetry.space_group_name_H-M   'P 1'
#
loop_
_entity.id
_entity.type
_entity.pdbx_description
1 polymer ?
#
loop_
_entity_poly.entity_id
_entity_poly.type
_entity_poly.pdbx_seq_one_letter_code
_entity_poly.pdbx_strand_id
1 'polypeptide(L)'
;MQDPSRLEPATDANFDEQLYLAANADVARHPVYGNDPWRHFDRYGRGEGRKQLTRAAAGYPATRRSAKYERFLPLLDASRGTGGAFRFLGDAGSFPVAYGGAAHGLDEYDDESANPGLGDFVETVRLNPDKLYLDVGCGRRSRHFDNCLYLEVYPSVSADLIIEPACRYPIADASLDGIGCFAVMEHMQEPWIAAEEFLRMLKPGGLVFIDYPFLVPVHGYPSHYYNATREGLARLFDRGFERIKLATEANQTPDHAIHWQLSGLAAALTDEGVRQELTGMSVGQLMAEPPGGPFWQRVLAATPDAARSMFAAGNTLIAQKL
;
A
#
# COMPACT_ATOMS: atom_id res chain seq x y z
N MET A 1 -3.35 5.38 43.33
CA MET A 1 -2.10 5.69 42.59
C MET A 1 -1.85 4.50 41.69
N GLN A 2 -1.89 4.65 40.37
CA GLN A 2 -1.63 3.53 39.45
C GLN A 2 -0.14 3.13 39.56
N ASP A 3 0.13 1.85 39.70
CA ASP A 3 1.48 1.30 39.72
C ASP A 3 2.20 1.66 38.40
N PRO A 4 3.29 2.45 38.42
CA PRO A 4 3.97 2.92 37.21
C PRO A 4 4.60 1.79 36.39
N SER A 5 4.71 0.56 36.93
CA SER A 5 5.14 -0.62 36.17
C SER A 5 4.09 -1.15 35.19
N ARG A 6 2.83 -0.68 35.30
CA ARG A 6 1.69 -1.13 34.49
C ARG A 6 1.44 -0.32 33.23
N LEU A 7 2.16 0.78 33.04
CA LEU A 7 1.96 1.70 31.92
C LEU A 7 3.25 1.84 31.10
N GLU A 8 3.11 1.87 29.78
CA GLU A 8 4.19 2.15 28.83
C GLU A 8 3.83 3.35 27.94
N PRO A 9 4.82 4.08 27.38
CA PRO A 9 4.54 5.07 26.36
C PRO A 9 3.80 4.44 25.18
N ALA A 10 2.74 5.09 24.72
CA ALA A 10 2.10 4.72 23.47
C ALA A 10 2.93 5.28 22.30
N THR A 11 3.28 4.43 21.35
CA THR A 11 4.11 4.73 20.17
C THR A 11 3.47 4.08 18.94
N ASP A 12 3.84 4.50 17.73
CA ASP A 12 3.34 3.84 16.50
C ASP A 12 3.60 2.33 16.50
N ALA A 13 4.73 1.91 17.08
CA ALA A 13 5.16 0.51 17.06
C ALA A 13 4.38 -0.38 18.05
N ASN A 14 3.89 0.17 19.17
CA ASN A 14 3.24 -0.61 20.23
C ASN A 14 1.78 -0.22 20.50
N PHE A 15 1.22 0.75 19.76
CA PHE A 15 -0.12 1.23 20.01
C PHE A 15 -1.16 0.10 19.96
N ASP A 16 -1.96 0.00 21.02
CA ASP A 16 -3.06 -0.96 21.15
C ASP A 16 -4.29 -0.21 21.67
N GLU A 17 -5.36 -0.24 20.88
CA GLU A 17 -6.58 0.53 21.15
C GLU A 17 -7.18 0.20 22.52
N GLN A 18 -7.22 -1.08 22.89
CA GLN A 18 -7.80 -1.52 24.14
C GLN A 18 -6.95 -1.07 25.33
N LEU A 19 -5.63 -1.22 25.23
CA LEU A 19 -4.70 -0.82 26.28
C LEU A 19 -4.66 0.69 26.45
N TYR A 20 -4.78 1.43 25.34
CA TYR A 20 -4.81 2.89 25.34
C TYR A 20 -6.09 3.42 25.99
N LEU A 21 -7.26 2.88 25.62
CA LEU A 21 -8.54 3.26 26.23
C LEU A 21 -8.59 2.90 27.71
N ALA A 22 -8.04 1.75 28.11
CA ALA A 22 -7.99 1.33 29.51
C ALA A 22 -7.09 2.23 30.37
N ALA A 23 -6.06 2.85 29.78
CA ALA A 23 -5.20 3.81 30.46
C ALA A 23 -5.74 5.25 30.44
N ASN A 24 -6.59 5.61 29.47
CA ASN A 24 -7.05 6.99 29.22
C ASN A 24 -8.58 7.08 29.28
N ALA A 25 -9.14 7.17 30.49
CA ALA A 25 -10.58 7.20 30.71
C ALA A 25 -11.29 8.44 30.12
N ASP A 26 -10.56 9.55 29.94
CA ASP A 26 -11.02 10.75 29.23
C ASP A 26 -11.27 10.44 27.75
N VAL A 27 -10.34 9.73 27.11
CA VAL A 27 -10.48 9.28 25.72
C VAL A 27 -11.61 8.27 25.58
N ALA A 28 -11.69 7.30 26.49
CA ALA A 28 -12.72 6.25 26.46
C ALA A 28 -14.15 6.78 26.59
N ARG A 29 -14.37 7.89 27.30
CA ARG A 29 -15.69 8.52 27.44
C ARG A 29 -16.02 9.49 26.31
N HIS A 30 -15.05 9.84 25.47
CA HIS A 30 -15.26 10.80 24.40
C HIS A 30 -16.06 10.16 23.24
N PRO A 31 -17.13 10.79 22.72
CA PRO A 31 -18.02 10.14 21.75
C PRO A 31 -17.36 9.78 20.41
N VAL A 32 -16.37 10.56 19.97
CA VAL A 32 -15.57 10.26 18.77
C VAL A 32 -14.39 9.34 19.13
N TYR A 33 -13.48 9.79 20.00
CA TYR A 33 -12.24 9.09 20.30
C TYR A 33 -12.39 7.80 21.12
N GLY A 34 -13.48 7.60 21.84
CA GLY A 34 -13.78 6.32 22.48
C GLY A 34 -14.06 5.21 21.46
N ASN A 35 -14.55 5.58 20.27
CA ASN A 35 -14.82 4.65 19.16
C ASN A 35 -13.65 4.53 18.17
N ASP A 36 -12.71 5.48 18.20
CA ASP A 36 -11.50 5.48 17.36
C ASP A 36 -10.33 6.11 18.13
N PRO A 37 -9.75 5.38 19.10
CA PRO A 37 -8.68 5.90 19.95
C PRO A 37 -7.40 6.19 19.19
N TRP A 38 -7.16 5.50 18.06
CA TRP A 38 -6.06 5.83 17.14
C TRP A 38 -6.11 7.30 16.72
N ARG A 39 -7.29 7.81 16.37
CA ARG A 39 -7.46 9.21 15.94
C ARG A 39 -7.11 10.21 17.04
N HIS A 40 -7.35 9.87 18.30
CA HIS A 40 -6.90 10.69 19.43
C HIS A 40 -5.39 10.63 19.58
N PHE A 41 -4.82 9.41 19.56
CA PHE A 41 -3.39 9.21 19.68
C PHE A 41 -2.63 9.96 18.59
N ASP A 42 -3.04 9.81 17.34
CA ASP A 42 -2.41 10.45 16.19
C ASP A 42 -2.47 11.98 16.29
N ARG A 43 -3.63 12.54 16.63
CA ARG A 43 -3.84 13.99 16.67
C ARG A 43 -3.26 14.68 17.91
N TYR A 44 -3.26 14.00 19.05
CA TYR A 44 -2.93 14.60 20.35
C TYR A 44 -2.01 13.71 21.16
N GLY A 45 -2.38 12.44 21.34
CA GLY A 45 -1.74 11.56 22.32
C GLY A 45 -0.25 11.35 22.10
N ARG A 46 0.19 11.33 20.85
CA ARG A 46 1.60 11.26 20.43
C ARG A 46 2.39 12.47 20.95
N GLY A 47 1.88 13.68 20.73
CA GLY A 47 2.52 14.92 21.18
C GLY A 47 2.43 15.11 22.70
N GLU A 48 1.37 14.60 23.32
CA GLU A 48 1.16 14.64 24.77
C GLU A 48 1.97 13.58 25.53
N GLY A 49 2.62 12.63 24.83
CA GLY A 49 3.33 11.52 25.46
C GLY A 49 2.40 10.59 26.25
N ARG A 50 1.18 10.39 25.77
CA ARG A 50 0.17 9.53 26.41
C ARG A 50 0.71 8.11 26.56
N LYS A 51 0.28 7.46 27.64
CA LYS A 51 0.64 6.09 27.97
C LYS A 51 -0.52 5.15 27.72
N GLN A 52 -0.22 3.87 27.54
CA GLN A 52 -1.18 2.76 27.51
C GLN A 52 -0.82 1.74 28.58
N LEU A 53 -1.75 0.83 28.91
CA LEU A 53 -1.41 -0.31 29.75
C LEU A 53 -0.38 -1.20 29.06
N THR A 54 0.53 -1.78 29.84
CA THR A 54 1.39 -2.85 29.32
C THR A 54 0.56 -4.11 29.06
N ARG A 55 0.92 -4.88 28.02
CA ARG A 55 0.26 -6.17 27.73
C ARG A 55 0.24 -7.11 28.94
N ALA A 56 1.35 -7.20 29.66
CA ALA A 56 1.45 -7.98 30.89
C ALA A 56 0.47 -7.50 31.97
N ALA A 57 0.34 -6.18 32.16
CA ALA A 57 -0.60 -5.59 33.12
C ALA A 57 -2.09 -5.78 32.72
N ALA A 58 -2.35 -6.06 31.44
CA ALA A 58 -3.65 -6.42 30.90
C ALA A 58 -3.87 -7.95 30.82
N GLY A 59 -2.90 -8.77 31.23
CA GLY A 59 -3.02 -10.23 31.24
C GLY A 59 -2.76 -10.91 29.88
N TYR A 60 -2.11 -10.21 28.94
CA TYR A 60 -1.72 -10.76 27.64
C TYR A 60 -0.26 -11.25 27.67
N PRO A 61 0.01 -12.57 27.72
CA PRO A 61 1.38 -13.09 27.83
C PRO A 61 2.15 -13.06 26.50
N ALA A 62 1.45 -13.06 25.36
CA ALA A 62 2.05 -13.01 24.03
C ALA A 62 2.33 -11.57 23.56
N THR A 63 3.39 -11.42 22.77
CA THR A 63 3.59 -10.18 22.00
C THR A 63 2.45 -10.02 21.00
N ARG A 64 2.20 -8.79 20.55
CA ARG A 64 1.20 -8.50 19.52
C ARG A 64 1.48 -9.30 18.23
N ARG A 65 2.76 -9.42 17.84
CA ARG A 65 3.19 -10.16 16.65
C ARG A 65 3.00 -11.67 16.77
N SER A 66 3.28 -12.26 17.93
CA SER A 66 3.04 -13.70 18.18
C SER A 66 1.55 -14.02 18.21
N ALA A 67 0.74 -13.20 18.89
CA ALA A 67 -0.72 -13.36 18.91
C ALA A 67 -1.34 -13.23 17.51
N LYS A 68 -0.84 -12.28 16.71
CA LYS A 68 -1.25 -12.12 15.32
C LYS A 68 -0.81 -13.31 14.46
N TYR A 69 0.41 -13.81 14.64
CA TYR A 69 0.87 -15.02 13.95
C TYR A 69 -0.04 -16.22 14.25
N GLU A 70 -0.35 -16.49 15.51
CA GLU A 70 -1.28 -17.57 15.90
C GLU A 70 -2.66 -17.42 15.24
N ARG A 71 -3.17 -16.19 15.15
CA ARG A 71 -4.45 -15.89 14.49
C ARG A 71 -4.44 -16.23 13.00
N PHE A 72 -3.34 -15.96 12.31
CA PHE A 72 -3.22 -16.19 10.86
C PHE A 72 -2.60 -17.53 10.50
N LEU A 73 -2.02 -18.27 11.45
CA LEU A 73 -1.39 -19.56 11.23
C LEU A 73 -2.25 -20.55 10.43
N PRO A 74 -3.57 -20.69 10.69
CA PRO A 74 -4.40 -21.62 9.90
C PRO A 74 -4.55 -21.24 8.42
N LEU A 75 -4.24 -19.99 8.06
CA LEU A 75 -4.34 -19.47 6.70
C LEU A 75 -3.02 -19.62 5.93
N LEU A 76 -1.89 -19.80 6.62
CA LEU A 76 -0.58 -19.90 5.99
C LEU A 76 -0.40 -21.30 5.38
N ASP A 77 -0.38 -21.38 4.05
CA ASP A 77 -0.28 -22.64 3.29
C ASP A 77 0.89 -22.57 2.31
N ALA A 78 2.02 -23.17 2.73
CA ALA A 78 3.25 -23.21 1.94
C ALA A 78 3.10 -23.99 0.62
N SER A 79 2.07 -24.84 0.49
CA SER A 79 1.81 -25.62 -0.73
C SER A 79 1.16 -24.81 -1.86
N ARG A 80 0.66 -23.61 -1.55
CA ARG A 80 -0.04 -22.75 -2.52
C ARG A 80 0.85 -21.71 -3.21
N GLY A 81 1.98 -21.37 -2.60
CA GLY A 81 2.97 -20.48 -3.22
C GLY A 81 4.05 -21.24 -4.00
N THR A 82 5.04 -20.51 -4.47
CA THR A 82 6.18 -21.02 -5.27
C THR A 82 7.48 -21.14 -4.47
N GLY A 83 7.43 -20.90 -3.16
CA GLY A 83 8.56 -20.42 -2.38
C GLY A 83 9.14 -21.35 -1.32
N GLY A 84 8.85 -22.65 -1.38
CA GLY A 84 9.37 -23.63 -0.41
C GLY A 84 8.74 -23.49 0.98
N ALA A 85 9.57 -23.45 2.03
CA ALA A 85 9.09 -23.36 3.42
C ALA A 85 9.15 -21.94 3.98
N PHE A 86 8.23 -21.62 4.90
CA PHE A 86 8.25 -20.37 5.66
C PHE A 86 9.52 -20.26 6.52
N ARG A 87 10.07 -19.04 6.61
CA ARG A 87 11.26 -18.72 7.40
C ARG A 87 10.96 -17.56 8.34
N PHE A 88 11.12 -17.77 9.64
CA PHE A 88 11.01 -16.69 10.62
C PHE A 88 12.19 -15.73 10.50
N LEU A 89 11.91 -14.44 10.44
CA LEU A 89 12.95 -13.39 10.43
C LEU A 89 13.25 -12.85 11.85
N GLY A 90 12.43 -13.22 12.82
CA GLY A 90 12.63 -12.95 14.25
C GLY A 90 12.38 -14.21 15.07
N ASP A 91 11.64 -14.06 16.17
CA ASP A 91 11.30 -15.18 17.04
C ASP A 91 10.45 -16.23 16.32
N ALA A 92 10.73 -17.51 16.58
CA ALA A 92 9.92 -18.61 16.07
C ALA A 92 8.47 -18.50 16.56
N GLY A 93 7.51 -18.70 15.64
CA GLY A 93 6.09 -18.54 15.96
C GLY A 93 5.64 -17.08 16.08
N SER A 94 6.35 -16.15 15.45
CA SER A 94 6.00 -14.74 15.42
C SER A 94 6.24 -14.15 14.03
N PHE A 95 5.45 -13.16 13.65
CA PHE A 95 5.80 -12.28 12.54
C PHE A 95 7.05 -11.42 12.87
N PRO A 96 7.81 -10.98 11.84
CA PRO A 96 7.62 -11.26 10.42
C PRO A 96 8.14 -12.63 9.95
N VAL A 97 7.49 -13.18 8.92
CA VAL A 97 7.82 -14.43 8.25
C VAL A 97 8.11 -14.18 6.78
N ALA A 98 9.16 -14.80 6.25
CA ALA A 98 9.49 -14.78 4.83
C ALA A 98 9.07 -16.07 4.11
N TYR A 99 8.75 -15.97 2.83
CA TYR A 99 8.41 -17.06 1.93
C TYR A 99 8.94 -16.77 0.51
N GLY A 100 9.46 -17.77 -0.21
CA GLY A 100 10.11 -17.52 -1.51
C GLY A 100 11.62 -17.44 -1.43
N GLY A 101 12.27 -17.28 -2.59
CA GLY A 101 13.73 -17.20 -2.69
C GLY A 101 14.26 -15.82 -2.31
N ALA A 102 14.04 -14.84 -3.17
CA ALA A 102 14.56 -13.48 -3.03
C ALA A 102 13.39 -12.48 -2.84
N ALA A 103 13.33 -11.91 -1.64
CA ALA A 103 12.62 -10.65 -1.40
C ALA A 103 13.53 -9.50 -1.84
N HIS A 104 12.96 -8.39 -2.30
CA HIS A 104 13.71 -7.17 -2.57
C HIS A 104 14.29 -6.58 -1.27
N GLY A 105 15.44 -5.92 -1.38
CA GLY A 105 15.99 -5.07 -0.34
C GLY A 105 15.29 -3.71 -0.29
N LEU A 106 15.24 -3.08 0.88
CA LEU A 106 14.79 -1.68 1.00
C LEU A 106 15.76 -0.71 0.31
N ASP A 107 17.04 -1.07 0.23
CA ASP A 107 18.10 -0.32 -0.45
C ASP A 107 17.96 -0.31 -1.98
N GLU A 108 17.10 -1.17 -2.51
CA GLU A 108 16.72 -1.16 -3.91
C GLU A 108 15.74 0.00 -4.22
N TYR A 109 15.08 0.58 -3.22
CA TYR A 109 14.06 1.63 -3.41
C TYR A 109 14.59 3.01 -3.03
N ASP A 110 14.16 4.04 -3.78
CA ASP A 110 14.49 5.44 -3.48
C ASP A 110 13.96 5.88 -2.10
N ASP A 111 12.78 5.39 -1.72
CA ASP A 111 12.14 5.56 -0.41
C ASP A 111 11.10 4.45 -0.17
N GLU A 112 10.79 4.15 1.10
CA GLU A 112 9.74 3.20 1.47
C GLU A 112 8.35 3.76 1.12
N SER A 113 7.55 3.00 0.35
CA SER A 113 6.18 3.40 -0.01
C SER A 113 5.30 3.56 1.23
N ALA A 114 4.55 4.65 1.33
CA ALA A 114 3.73 4.99 2.50
C ALA A 114 2.30 5.40 2.11
N ASN A 115 1.61 4.59 1.31
CA ASN A 115 0.20 4.81 0.99
C ASN A 115 -0.67 4.59 2.26
N PRO A 116 -1.61 5.49 2.61
CA PRO A 116 -2.48 5.30 3.78
C PRO A 116 -3.49 4.13 3.62
N GLY A 117 -3.60 3.52 2.44
CA GLY A 117 -4.61 2.53 2.08
C GLY A 117 -5.94 3.19 1.68
N LEU A 118 -6.82 2.45 1.01
CA LEU A 118 -8.15 2.96 0.65
C LEU A 118 -9.01 3.09 1.92
N GLY A 119 -9.65 4.25 2.10
CA GLY A 119 -10.49 4.53 3.27
C GLY A 119 -11.58 3.47 3.51
N ASP A 120 -12.23 3.00 2.44
CA ASP A 120 -13.25 1.95 2.51
C ASP A 120 -12.69 0.63 3.07
N PHE A 121 -11.45 0.27 2.73
CA PHE A 121 -10.78 -0.94 3.25
C PHE A 121 -10.44 -0.76 4.73
N VAL A 122 -9.79 0.34 5.08
CA VAL A 122 -9.39 0.64 6.47
C VAL A 122 -10.61 0.62 7.40
N GLU A 123 -11.72 1.25 7.00
CA GLU A 123 -12.96 1.25 7.77
C GLU A 123 -13.60 -0.14 7.83
N THR A 124 -13.57 -0.92 6.75
CA THR A 124 -14.08 -2.29 6.74
C THR A 124 -13.31 -3.19 7.71
N VAL A 125 -11.97 -3.11 7.70
CA VAL A 125 -11.11 -3.86 8.62
C VAL A 125 -11.43 -3.48 10.07
N ARG A 126 -11.49 -2.18 10.36
CA ARG A 126 -11.74 -1.62 11.70
C ARG A 126 -13.10 -2.04 12.25
N LEU A 127 -14.16 -1.99 11.44
CA LEU A 127 -15.53 -2.30 11.86
C LEU A 127 -15.81 -3.80 12.01
N ASN A 128 -14.89 -4.67 11.60
CA ASN A 128 -15.08 -6.12 11.60
C ASN A 128 -13.88 -6.85 12.26
N PRO A 129 -13.61 -6.63 13.56
CA PRO A 129 -12.42 -7.12 14.24
C PRO A 129 -12.30 -8.66 14.29
N ASP A 130 -13.39 -9.39 14.05
CA ASP A 130 -13.43 -10.86 14.04
C ASP A 130 -13.14 -11.47 12.66
N LYS A 131 -13.19 -10.68 11.58
CA LYS A 131 -12.92 -11.11 10.20
C LYS A 131 -11.43 -11.00 9.85
N LEU A 132 -10.97 -11.71 8.83
CA LEU A 132 -9.56 -11.74 8.43
C LEU A 132 -9.33 -11.06 7.09
N TYR A 133 -8.36 -10.16 7.05
CA TYR A 133 -8.02 -9.37 5.87
C TYR A 133 -6.56 -9.53 5.47
N LEU A 134 -6.24 -9.19 4.23
CA LEU A 134 -4.87 -9.10 3.70
C LEU A 134 -4.67 -7.75 3.01
N ASP A 135 -3.58 -7.06 3.31
CA ASP A 135 -3.12 -5.85 2.63
C ASP A 135 -1.86 -6.20 1.83
N VAL A 136 -1.99 -6.26 0.50
CA VAL A 136 -0.95 -6.66 -0.45
C VAL A 136 -0.15 -5.45 -0.89
N GLY A 137 1.18 -5.48 -0.71
CA GLY A 137 2.06 -4.34 -0.94
C GLY A 137 1.81 -3.27 0.11
N CYS A 138 1.95 -3.66 1.39
CA CYS A 138 1.56 -2.84 2.51
C CYS A 138 2.44 -1.60 2.71
N GLY A 139 3.66 -1.59 2.16
CA GLY A 139 4.70 -0.61 2.47
C GLY A 139 4.73 -0.25 3.95
N ARG A 140 4.97 1.03 4.25
CA ARG A 140 4.82 1.59 5.57
C ARG A 140 3.38 2.04 5.84
N ARG A 141 2.70 1.35 6.75
CA ARG A 141 1.41 1.80 7.30
C ARG A 141 1.63 2.58 8.58
N SER A 142 0.88 3.68 8.73
CA SER A 142 0.84 4.44 9.97
C SER A 142 0.01 3.74 11.05
N ARG A 143 -0.99 2.94 10.64
CA ARG A 143 -1.90 2.20 11.52
C ARG A 143 -1.92 0.73 11.15
N HIS A 144 -1.84 -0.15 12.15
CA HIS A 144 -1.90 -1.60 11.97
C HIS A 144 -3.11 -2.19 12.69
N PHE A 145 -3.76 -3.17 12.08
CA PHE A 145 -4.85 -3.93 12.67
C PHE A 145 -4.45 -5.38 12.96
N ASP A 146 -4.96 -5.94 14.06
CA ASP A 146 -4.66 -7.32 14.48
C ASP A 146 -5.37 -8.36 13.59
N ASN A 147 -6.39 -7.92 12.86
CA ASN A 147 -7.20 -8.75 11.99
C ASN A 147 -6.88 -8.55 10.49
N CYS A 148 -5.78 -7.85 10.17
CA CYS A 148 -5.27 -7.66 8.81
C CYS A 148 -3.83 -8.15 8.71
N LEU A 149 -3.55 -9.12 7.86
CA LEU A 149 -2.19 -9.55 7.52
C LEU A 149 -1.57 -8.53 6.56
N TYR A 150 -0.38 -8.05 6.84
CA TYR A 150 0.33 -7.10 5.97
C TYR A 150 1.40 -7.84 5.17
N LEU A 151 1.33 -7.77 3.85
CA LEU A 151 2.22 -8.46 2.94
C LEU A 151 3.08 -7.48 2.15
N GLU A 152 4.37 -7.76 2.02
CA GLU A 152 5.29 -6.94 1.25
C GLU A 152 6.34 -7.79 0.52
N VAL A 153 7.00 -7.24 -0.50
CA VAL A 153 8.11 -7.90 -1.21
C VAL A 153 9.48 -7.54 -0.65
N TYR A 154 9.53 -6.69 0.38
CA TYR A 154 10.72 -6.27 1.13
C TYR A 154 10.40 -6.19 2.64
N PRO A 155 11.40 -6.20 3.53
CA PRO A 155 11.18 -6.25 4.98
C PRO A 155 10.76 -4.88 5.56
N SER A 156 9.57 -4.40 5.19
CA SER A 156 8.97 -3.22 5.82
C SER A 156 8.74 -3.44 7.32
N VAL A 157 8.81 -2.36 8.10
CA VAL A 157 8.41 -2.37 9.52
C VAL A 157 6.94 -2.76 9.74
N SER A 158 6.10 -2.63 8.70
CA SER A 158 4.68 -2.99 8.76
C SER A 158 4.40 -4.42 8.34
N ALA A 159 5.33 -5.05 7.61
CA ALA A 159 5.09 -6.34 7.00
C ALA A 159 5.06 -7.46 8.06
N ASP A 160 4.04 -8.30 7.96
CA ASP A 160 3.96 -9.58 8.66
C ASP A 160 4.51 -10.71 7.79
N LEU A 161 4.15 -10.70 6.50
CA LEU A 161 4.55 -11.72 5.53
C LEU A 161 5.35 -11.08 4.40
N ILE A 162 6.57 -11.56 4.19
CA ILE A 162 7.47 -11.06 3.14
C ILE A 162 7.60 -12.12 2.06
N ILE A 163 7.26 -11.78 0.82
CA ILE A 163 7.24 -12.74 -0.28
C ILE A 163 8.11 -12.31 -1.47
N GLU A 164 8.50 -13.26 -2.30
CA GLU A 164 9.00 -12.96 -3.63
C GLU A 164 7.88 -12.39 -4.54
N PRO A 165 8.19 -11.55 -5.54
CA PRO A 165 7.22 -10.94 -6.45
C PRO A 165 6.68 -11.92 -7.51
N ALA A 166 6.16 -13.08 -7.09
CA ALA A 166 5.70 -14.16 -7.97
C ALA A 166 4.19 -14.11 -8.28
N CYS A 167 3.46 -13.13 -7.75
CA CYS A 167 1.99 -13.01 -7.87
C CYS A 167 1.21 -14.25 -7.39
N ARG A 168 1.85 -15.13 -6.60
CA ARG A 168 1.27 -16.34 -5.99
C ARG A 168 1.51 -16.33 -4.50
N TYR A 169 0.47 -16.60 -3.73
CA TYR A 169 0.47 -16.30 -2.30
C TYR A 169 0.36 -17.59 -1.49
N PRO A 170 1.19 -17.76 -0.44
CA PRO A 170 1.17 -18.95 0.42
C PRO A 170 0.03 -18.86 1.45
N ILE A 171 -1.18 -18.63 0.96
CA ILE A 171 -2.40 -18.43 1.73
C ILE A 171 -3.43 -19.45 1.25
N ALA A 172 -4.16 -20.05 2.18
CA ALA A 172 -5.17 -21.07 1.93
C ALA A 172 -6.35 -20.53 1.10
N ASP A 173 -6.97 -21.43 0.33
CA ASP A 173 -8.19 -21.15 -0.43
C ASP A 173 -9.33 -20.70 0.51
N ALA A 174 -10.19 -19.80 0.04
CA ALA A 174 -11.45 -19.42 0.70
C ALA A 174 -11.32 -19.11 2.20
N SER A 175 -10.29 -18.34 2.57
CA SER A 175 -9.88 -18.16 3.96
C SER A 175 -9.89 -16.71 4.45
N LEU A 176 -9.89 -15.74 3.52
CA LEU A 176 -9.96 -14.30 3.82
C LEU A 176 -11.36 -13.73 3.59
N ASP A 177 -11.74 -12.75 4.41
CA ASP A 177 -12.97 -11.96 4.27
C ASP A 177 -12.78 -10.73 3.38
N GLY A 178 -11.54 -10.24 3.23
CA GLY A 178 -11.23 -9.18 2.27
C GLY A 178 -9.75 -9.02 1.95
N ILE A 179 -9.46 -8.43 0.80
CA ILE A 179 -8.11 -8.14 0.31
C ILE A 179 -8.03 -6.68 -0.14
N GLY A 180 -7.03 -5.95 0.34
CA GLY A 180 -6.64 -4.62 -0.15
C GLY A 180 -5.37 -4.68 -0.98
N CYS A 181 -5.29 -3.89 -2.06
CA CYS A 181 -4.12 -3.76 -2.92
C CYS A 181 -4.12 -2.35 -3.52
N PHE A 182 -3.18 -1.49 -3.12
CA PHE A 182 -3.26 -0.05 -3.39
C PHE A 182 -2.00 0.51 -4.03
N ALA A 183 -2.07 0.83 -5.32
CA ALA A 183 -0.91 1.24 -6.12
C ALA A 183 0.24 0.21 -6.06
N VAL A 184 -0.10 -1.04 -6.38
CA VAL A 184 0.82 -2.19 -6.36
C VAL A 184 0.70 -3.02 -7.64
N MET A 185 -0.51 -3.21 -8.18
CA MET A 185 -0.73 -4.08 -9.34
C MET A 185 0.01 -3.59 -10.59
N GLU A 186 0.26 -2.29 -10.73
CA GLU A 186 1.09 -1.68 -11.76
C GLU A 186 2.53 -2.18 -11.76
N HIS A 187 3.03 -2.59 -10.59
CA HIS A 187 4.39 -3.11 -10.39
C HIS A 187 4.45 -4.64 -10.50
N MET A 188 3.32 -5.32 -10.73
CA MET A 188 3.28 -6.77 -10.90
C MET A 188 3.56 -7.14 -12.36
N GLN A 189 4.42 -8.15 -12.58
CA GLN A 189 4.67 -8.68 -13.92
C GLN A 189 3.45 -9.40 -14.51
N GLU A 190 2.62 -9.99 -13.64
CA GLU A 190 1.47 -10.79 -14.04
C GLU A 190 0.23 -10.44 -13.18
N PRO A 191 -0.32 -9.21 -13.29
CA PRO A 191 -1.43 -8.75 -12.45
C PRO A 191 -2.69 -9.61 -12.58
N TRP A 192 -2.86 -10.31 -13.71
CA TRP A 192 -3.94 -11.28 -13.91
C TRP A 192 -3.81 -12.52 -13.01
N ILE A 193 -2.59 -13.00 -12.74
CA ILE A 193 -2.38 -14.12 -11.80
C ILE A 193 -2.70 -13.65 -10.38
N ALA A 194 -2.28 -12.43 -10.00
CA ALA A 194 -2.60 -11.87 -8.70
C ALA A 194 -4.12 -11.76 -8.50
N ALA A 195 -4.87 -11.30 -9.51
CA ALA A 195 -6.34 -11.24 -9.45
C ALA A 195 -6.99 -12.62 -9.30
N GLU A 196 -6.49 -13.66 -9.99
CA GLU A 196 -6.95 -15.04 -9.83
C GLU A 196 -6.66 -15.59 -8.43
N GLU A 197 -5.49 -15.27 -7.86
CA GLU A 197 -5.15 -15.64 -6.50
C GLU A 197 -5.99 -14.90 -5.46
N PHE A 198 -6.31 -13.62 -5.68
CA PHE A 198 -7.23 -12.88 -4.82
C PHE A 198 -8.59 -13.58 -4.77
N LEU A 199 -9.10 -14.00 -5.93
CA LEU A 199 -10.33 -14.79 -6.01
C LEU A 199 -10.21 -16.12 -5.24
N ARG A 200 -9.09 -16.83 -5.40
CA ARG A 200 -8.85 -18.13 -4.73
C ARG A 200 -8.81 -17.99 -3.21
N MET A 201 -8.11 -16.98 -2.69
CA MET A 201 -7.92 -16.78 -1.25
C MET A 201 -9.18 -16.25 -0.54
N LEU A 202 -10.05 -15.55 -1.24
CA LEU A 202 -11.27 -14.99 -0.67
C LEU A 202 -12.34 -16.05 -0.44
N LYS A 203 -13.00 -15.97 0.72
CA LYS A 203 -14.25 -16.69 1.00
C LYS A 203 -15.34 -16.26 -0.01
N PRO A 204 -16.36 -17.10 -0.27
CA PRO A 204 -17.56 -16.63 -0.95
C PRO A 204 -18.15 -15.39 -0.26
N GLY A 205 -18.35 -14.31 -1.03
CA GLY A 205 -18.82 -13.02 -0.49
C GLY A 205 -17.71 -12.13 0.10
N GLY A 206 -16.45 -12.56 0.06
CA GLY A 206 -15.30 -11.72 0.41
C GLY A 206 -15.09 -10.58 -0.57
N LEU A 207 -14.46 -9.49 -0.10
CA LEU A 207 -14.31 -8.25 -0.86
C LEU A 207 -12.89 -8.03 -1.34
N VAL A 208 -12.73 -7.45 -2.53
CA VAL A 208 -11.44 -6.94 -3.00
C VAL A 208 -11.52 -5.42 -3.15
N PHE A 209 -10.49 -4.73 -2.64
CA PHE A 209 -10.36 -3.29 -2.66
C PHE A 209 -9.11 -2.93 -3.45
N ILE A 210 -9.28 -2.34 -4.63
CA ILE A 210 -8.17 -2.05 -5.55
C ILE A 210 -8.08 -0.55 -5.80
N ASP A 211 -6.88 -0.01 -5.66
CA ASP A 211 -6.47 1.26 -6.24
C ASP A 211 -5.38 0.96 -7.29
N TYR A 212 -5.59 1.39 -8.53
CA TYR A 212 -4.73 1.09 -9.69
C TYR A 212 -4.55 2.38 -10.50
N PRO A 213 -3.31 2.89 -10.68
CA PRO A 213 -3.08 4.10 -11.45
C PRO A 213 -3.42 3.99 -12.94
N PHE A 214 -3.73 5.16 -13.54
CA PHE A 214 -3.98 5.29 -14.98
C PHE A 214 -3.01 6.25 -15.69
N LEU A 215 -3.10 7.56 -15.43
CA LEU A 215 -2.34 8.61 -16.14
C LEU A 215 -1.22 9.20 -15.28
N VAL A 216 -0.45 8.32 -14.65
CA VAL A 216 0.71 8.70 -13.83
C VAL A 216 2.01 8.47 -14.61
N PRO A 217 3.08 9.24 -14.34
CA PRO A 217 4.40 8.94 -14.86
C PRO A 217 4.86 7.54 -14.45
N VAL A 218 5.78 6.95 -15.21
CA VAL A 218 6.46 5.71 -14.80
C VAL A 218 7.19 5.98 -13.48
N HIS A 219 6.97 5.15 -12.46
CA HIS A 219 7.50 5.35 -11.11
C HIS A 219 7.59 4.02 -10.37
N GLY A 220 8.23 4.00 -9.20
CA GLY A 220 8.34 2.80 -8.35
C GLY A 220 9.42 1.83 -8.82
N TYR A 221 10.23 1.38 -7.86
CA TYR A 221 11.29 0.39 -8.07
C TYR A 221 10.77 -1.03 -7.74
N PRO A 222 11.31 -2.13 -8.28
CA PRO A 222 12.26 -2.21 -9.41
C PRO A 222 11.64 -1.91 -10.77
N SER A 223 10.31 -1.90 -10.89
CA SER A 223 9.65 -1.75 -12.20
C SER A 223 8.20 -1.31 -12.08
N HIS A 224 7.70 -0.74 -13.17
CA HIS A 224 6.30 -0.37 -13.39
C HIS A 224 5.92 -0.89 -14.78
N TYR A 225 5.05 -1.90 -14.80
CA TYR A 225 4.73 -2.66 -16.00
C TYR A 225 3.44 -2.18 -16.67
N TYR A 226 2.44 -1.79 -15.86
CA TYR A 226 1.09 -1.57 -16.36
C TYR A 226 0.40 -0.39 -15.70
N ASN A 227 -0.37 0.37 -16.47
CA ASN A 227 -1.41 1.26 -15.96
C ASN A 227 -2.77 0.71 -16.39
N ALA A 228 -3.80 0.95 -15.59
CA ALA A 228 -5.15 0.47 -15.88
C ALA A 228 -6.09 1.63 -16.22
N THR A 229 -6.78 1.54 -17.36
CA THR A 229 -8.04 2.29 -17.52
C THR A 229 -9.10 1.70 -16.58
N ARG A 230 -10.22 2.40 -16.41
CA ARG A 230 -11.37 1.87 -15.68
C ARG A 230 -11.86 0.54 -16.24
N GLU A 231 -11.91 0.41 -17.57
CA GLU A 231 -12.34 -0.81 -18.25
C GLU A 231 -11.30 -1.93 -18.14
N GLY A 232 -10.01 -1.58 -18.16
CA GLY A 232 -8.93 -2.54 -17.92
C GLY A 232 -8.99 -3.12 -16.50
N LEU A 233 -9.20 -2.27 -15.50
CA LEU A 233 -9.40 -2.69 -14.12
C LEU A 233 -10.66 -3.57 -13.98
N ALA A 234 -11.78 -3.14 -14.56
CA ALA A 234 -13.02 -3.94 -14.55
C ALA A 234 -12.80 -5.32 -15.18
N ARG A 235 -12.06 -5.38 -16.31
CA ARG A 235 -11.78 -6.62 -17.03
C ARG A 235 -10.93 -7.59 -16.22
N LEU A 236 -9.98 -7.07 -15.44
CA LEU A 236 -9.10 -7.86 -14.58
C LEU A 236 -9.88 -8.64 -13.52
N PHE A 237 -11.01 -8.10 -13.07
CA PHE A 237 -11.87 -8.68 -12.03
C PHE A 237 -13.25 -9.15 -12.55
N ASP A 238 -13.45 -9.29 -13.87
CA ASP A 238 -14.72 -9.73 -14.45
C ASP A 238 -15.10 -11.18 -14.06
N ARG A 239 -14.11 -12.04 -13.78
CA ARG A 239 -14.34 -13.45 -13.44
C ARG A 239 -14.33 -13.62 -11.92
N GLY A 240 -15.43 -14.13 -11.38
CA GLY A 240 -15.53 -14.51 -9.97
C GLY A 240 -15.88 -13.37 -9.01
N PHE A 241 -15.95 -12.12 -9.48
CA PHE A 241 -16.39 -10.98 -8.68
C PHE A 241 -17.65 -10.32 -9.23
N GLU A 242 -18.52 -9.92 -8.30
CA GLU A 242 -19.58 -8.95 -8.58
C GLU A 242 -19.05 -7.54 -8.29
N ARG A 243 -19.17 -6.64 -9.26
CA ARG A 243 -18.72 -5.24 -9.07
C ARG A 243 -19.73 -4.47 -8.23
N ILE A 244 -19.34 -4.14 -7.01
CA ILE A 244 -20.13 -3.29 -6.09
C ILE A 244 -19.91 -1.80 -6.39
N LYS A 245 -18.67 -1.41 -6.71
CA LYS A 245 -18.27 -0.01 -6.97
C LYS A 245 -17.14 0.02 -7.99
N LEU A 246 -17.18 1.01 -8.88
CA LEU A 246 -16.11 1.36 -9.82
C LEU A 246 -16.18 2.86 -10.10
N ALA A 247 -15.27 3.62 -9.50
CA ALA A 247 -15.33 5.08 -9.49
C ALA A 247 -13.92 5.69 -9.67
N THR A 248 -13.88 7.00 -9.86
CA THR A 248 -12.66 7.80 -9.70
C THR A 248 -12.71 8.42 -8.32
N GLU A 249 -11.76 8.06 -7.46
CA GLU A 249 -11.64 8.58 -6.10
C GLU A 249 -10.85 9.90 -6.06
N ALA A 250 -10.79 10.52 -4.88
CA ALA A 250 -10.20 11.84 -4.70
C ALA A 250 -8.70 11.93 -5.08
N ASN A 251 -7.95 10.83 -5.00
CA ASN A 251 -6.54 10.74 -5.39
C ASN A 251 -6.34 10.38 -6.89
N GLN A 252 -7.42 10.21 -7.64
CA GLN A 252 -7.41 9.74 -9.03
C GLN A 252 -7.97 10.80 -10.01
N THR A 253 -8.14 12.03 -9.54
CA THR A 253 -8.75 13.13 -10.30
C THR A 253 -7.75 13.79 -11.27
N PRO A 254 -8.25 14.51 -12.31
CA PRO A 254 -7.38 15.09 -13.33
C PRO A 254 -6.31 16.06 -12.82
N ASP A 255 -6.56 16.76 -11.71
CA ASP A 255 -5.59 17.66 -11.08
C ASP A 255 -4.34 16.91 -10.61
N HIS A 256 -4.46 15.67 -10.12
CA HIS A 256 -3.31 14.84 -9.74
C HIS A 256 -2.47 14.47 -10.96
N ALA A 257 -3.12 14.03 -12.05
CA ALA A 257 -2.44 13.69 -13.29
C ALA A 257 -1.73 14.92 -13.90
N ILE A 258 -2.44 16.04 -14.01
CA ILE A 258 -1.88 17.28 -14.56
C ILE A 258 -0.72 17.78 -13.70
N HIS A 259 -0.89 17.82 -12.38
CA HIS A 259 0.14 18.27 -11.46
C HIS A 259 1.40 17.41 -11.57
N TRP A 260 1.26 16.08 -11.50
CA TRP A 260 2.43 15.19 -11.51
C TRP A 260 3.18 15.25 -12.84
N GLN A 261 2.46 15.27 -13.96
CA GLN A 261 3.05 15.34 -15.30
C GLN A 261 3.77 16.69 -15.52
N LEU A 262 3.11 17.82 -15.25
CA LEU A 262 3.68 19.15 -15.52
C LEU A 262 4.79 19.52 -14.53
N SER A 263 4.55 19.33 -13.23
CA SER A 263 5.56 19.64 -12.20
C SER A 263 6.78 18.73 -12.34
N GLY A 264 6.57 17.44 -12.62
CA GLY A 264 7.63 16.48 -12.83
C GLY A 264 8.47 16.78 -14.08
N LEU A 265 7.82 17.05 -15.22
CA LEU A 265 8.52 17.43 -16.44
C LEU A 265 9.33 18.72 -16.23
N ALA A 266 8.73 19.76 -15.65
CA ALA A 266 9.41 21.04 -15.41
C ALA A 266 10.64 20.89 -14.50
N ALA A 267 10.53 20.07 -13.45
CA ALA A 267 11.64 19.77 -12.55
C ALA A 267 12.78 19.03 -13.26
N ALA A 268 12.46 18.17 -14.23
CA ALA A 268 13.44 17.36 -14.96
C ALA A 268 14.18 18.12 -16.08
N LEU A 269 13.69 19.28 -16.53
CA LEU A 269 14.34 20.06 -17.60
C LEU A 269 15.75 20.50 -17.18
N THR A 270 16.74 20.42 -18.06
CA THR A 270 18.12 20.83 -17.78
C THR A 270 18.42 22.27 -18.18
N ASP A 271 17.61 22.85 -19.07
CA ASP A 271 17.70 24.24 -19.50
C ASP A 271 16.76 25.13 -18.67
N GLU A 272 17.34 26.08 -17.94
CA GLU A 272 16.59 26.99 -17.06
C GLU A 272 15.69 27.95 -17.85
N GLY A 273 16.10 28.38 -19.04
CA GLY A 273 15.30 29.27 -19.88
C GLY A 273 14.04 28.58 -20.39
N VAL A 274 14.17 27.32 -20.84
CA VAL A 274 13.03 26.50 -21.26
C VAL A 274 12.11 26.17 -20.08
N ARG A 275 12.67 25.91 -18.89
CA ARG A 275 11.89 25.71 -17.66
C ARG A 275 11.09 26.95 -17.28
N GLN A 276 11.70 28.13 -17.33
CA GLN A 276 11.02 29.40 -17.04
C GLN A 276 9.95 29.72 -18.09
N GLU A 277 10.23 29.45 -19.37
CA GLU A 277 9.24 29.57 -20.43
C GLU A 277 8.03 28.67 -20.14
N LEU A 278 8.23 27.36 -19.94
CA LEU A 278 7.16 26.39 -19.65
C LEU A 278 6.33 26.77 -18.41
N THR A 279 6.99 27.09 -17.30
CA THR A 279 6.31 27.41 -16.03
C THR A 279 5.64 28.80 -16.03
N GLY A 280 6.08 29.71 -16.91
CA GLY A 280 5.48 31.02 -17.10
C GLY A 280 4.27 31.05 -18.05
N MET A 281 4.01 29.96 -18.80
CA MET A 281 2.88 29.88 -19.72
C MET A 281 1.55 29.78 -18.96
N SER A 282 0.55 30.54 -19.43
CA SER A 282 -0.84 30.24 -19.10
C SER A 282 -1.26 28.89 -19.70
N VAL A 283 -2.25 28.24 -19.09
CA VAL A 283 -2.82 26.98 -19.60
C VAL A 283 -3.25 27.13 -21.07
N GLY A 284 -3.85 28.28 -21.44
CA GLY A 284 -4.26 28.54 -22.82
C GLY A 284 -3.10 28.65 -23.82
N GLN A 285 -1.96 29.22 -23.41
CA GLN A 285 -0.76 29.25 -24.24
C GLN A 285 -0.20 27.84 -24.43
N LEU A 286 -0.10 27.05 -23.36
CA LEU A 286 0.43 25.69 -23.44
C LEU A 286 -0.45 24.80 -24.33
N MET A 287 -1.78 24.93 -24.24
CA MET A 287 -2.72 24.22 -25.12
C MET A 287 -2.60 24.61 -26.61
N ALA A 288 -2.10 25.82 -26.90
CA ALA A 288 -1.90 26.28 -28.27
C ALA A 288 -0.62 25.73 -28.91
N GLU A 289 0.29 25.14 -28.14
CA GLU A 289 1.52 24.53 -28.65
C GLU A 289 1.27 23.11 -29.19
N PRO A 290 1.32 22.89 -30.51
CA PRO A 290 1.00 21.59 -31.09
C PRO A 290 2.10 20.56 -30.77
N PRO A 291 1.75 19.31 -30.45
CA PRO A 291 2.75 18.24 -30.25
C PRO A 291 3.74 18.16 -31.42
N GLY A 292 5.04 18.11 -31.11
CA GLY A 292 6.12 18.10 -32.10
C GLY A 292 6.48 19.46 -32.71
N GLY A 293 5.78 20.53 -32.33
CA GLY A 293 6.08 21.91 -32.73
C GLY A 293 7.39 22.46 -32.13
N PRO A 294 7.84 23.67 -32.55
CA PRO A 294 9.13 24.23 -32.15
C PRO A 294 9.34 24.38 -30.65
N PHE A 295 8.28 24.72 -29.88
CA PHE A 295 8.34 24.77 -28.43
C PHE A 295 8.63 23.39 -27.83
N TRP A 296 7.81 22.38 -28.17
CA TRP A 296 7.98 21.01 -27.67
C TRP A 296 9.30 20.39 -28.10
N GLN A 297 9.85 20.74 -29.26
CA GLN A 297 11.20 20.32 -29.67
C GLN A 297 12.28 20.84 -28.72
N ARG A 298 12.18 22.10 -28.26
CA ARG A 298 13.10 22.65 -27.24
C ARG A 298 12.91 22.00 -25.88
N VAL A 299 11.66 21.82 -25.45
CA VAL A 299 11.33 21.10 -24.20
C VAL A 299 11.94 19.70 -24.23
N LEU A 300 11.71 18.94 -25.30
CA LEU A 300 12.28 17.61 -25.47
C LEU A 300 13.81 17.65 -25.47
N ALA A 301 14.44 18.57 -26.21
CA ALA A 301 15.90 18.73 -26.22
C ALA A 301 16.48 19.01 -24.82
N ALA A 302 15.76 19.74 -23.99
CA ALA A 302 16.12 20.03 -22.60
C ALA A 302 15.68 18.94 -21.59
N THR A 303 14.97 17.89 -22.02
CA THR A 303 14.53 16.79 -21.16
C THR A 303 15.53 15.62 -21.27
N PRO A 304 16.18 15.18 -20.18
CA PRO A 304 17.04 13.99 -20.19
C PRO A 304 16.29 12.72 -20.61
N ASP A 305 16.98 11.74 -21.22
CA ASP A 305 16.34 10.52 -21.73
C ASP A 305 15.59 9.70 -20.66
N ALA A 306 16.11 9.65 -19.44
CA ALA A 306 15.42 9.02 -18.31
C ALA A 306 14.07 9.71 -18.03
N ALA A 307 14.03 11.05 -18.03
CA ALA A 307 12.80 11.81 -17.84
C ALA A 307 11.86 11.69 -19.03
N ARG A 308 12.37 11.67 -20.27
CA ARG A 308 11.55 11.42 -21.46
C ARG A 308 10.81 10.07 -21.37
N SER A 309 11.50 9.05 -20.87
CA SER A 309 10.91 7.71 -20.65
C SER A 309 9.90 7.70 -19.51
N MET A 310 10.20 8.44 -18.42
CA MET A 310 9.33 8.59 -17.26
C MET A 310 7.98 9.24 -17.60
N PHE A 311 8.01 10.31 -18.39
CA PHE A 311 6.84 11.11 -18.77
C PHE A 311 6.35 10.77 -20.20
N ALA A 312 6.70 9.59 -20.72
CA ALA A 312 6.32 9.18 -22.06
C ALA A 312 4.79 9.02 -22.18
N ALA A 313 4.22 9.54 -23.27
CA ALA A 313 2.82 9.29 -23.62
C ALA A 313 2.59 7.91 -24.28
N GLY A 314 3.66 7.16 -24.56
CA GLY A 314 3.60 5.84 -25.17
C GLY A 314 5.00 5.27 -25.42
N ASN A 315 5.05 3.97 -25.71
CA ASN A 315 6.29 3.23 -25.96
C ASN A 315 6.16 2.43 -27.26
N THR A 316 7.26 2.26 -27.98
CA THR A 316 7.31 1.47 -29.23
C THR A 316 8.27 0.30 -29.07
N LEU A 317 7.81 -0.91 -29.37
CA LEU A 317 8.63 -2.13 -29.43
C LEU A 317 8.71 -2.63 -30.87
N ILE A 318 9.92 -2.82 -31.38
CA ILE A 318 10.19 -3.56 -32.62
C ILE A 318 10.98 -4.81 -32.22
N ALA A 319 10.39 -5.98 -32.43
CA ALA A 319 11.00 -7.26 -32.07
C ALA A 319 11.15 -8.15 -33.31
N GLN A 320 12.29 -8.82 -33.42
CA GLN A 320 12.49 -9.86 -34.42
C GLN A 320 12.05 -11.21 -33.86
N LYS A 321 11.21 -11.92 -34.60
CA LYS A 321 10.89 -13.31 -34.29
C LYS A 321 12.15 -14.17 -34.46
N LEU A 322 12.51 -14.92 -33.42
CA LEU A 322 13.56 -15.94 -33.47
C LEU A 322 13.07 -17.21 -34.17
#